data_AF-A0A7G2JZ28-F1
#
_entry.id   AF-A0A7G2JZ28-F1
#
_cell.length_a   1.000
_cell.length_b   1.000
_cell.length_c   1.000
_cell.angle_alpha   90.00
_cell.angle_beta   90.00
_cell.angle_gamma   90.00
#
_symmetry.space_group_name_H-M   'P 1'
#
loop_
_entity.id
_entity.type
_entity.pdbx_description
1 polymer ?
#
loop_
_entity_poly.entity_id
_entity_poly.type
_entity_poly.pdbx_seq_one_letter_code
_entity_poly.pdbx_strand_id
1 'polypeptide(L)'
;RSLTLINWNGFFARTFDLDELVTTLSGGNGAGKSTTMAGFVTALIPDLTLLHFRNTTEAGSTGGSRDKGLHGKLRPGVCYAVLDTINSRHQRILVGVRLQQIAGRDKKVDLKTFSIQGVELSQNPTALFTETVGERQARVLNLNELKDKIENIGAQFKQYHSITDYHGMMFDLGIIPKRLRSASDRSKFYKLIEASLYGGISSAITRSLRDYLLPENLGVRKAFQDMESALRENRMTLEAIKVTQSDRDLFKHLITETT
;
A
#
# COMPACT_ATOMS: atom_id res chain seq x y z
N ARG A 1 4.86 4.75 -16.04
CA ARG A 1 5.18 5.84 -16.99
C ARG A 1 6.23 6.76 -16.40
N SER A 2 5.99 7.35 -15.24
CA SER A 2 6.98 8.25 -14.63
C SER A 2 6.80 8.40 -13.12
N LEU A 3 7.81 8.94 -12.46
CA LEU A 3 7.79 9.41 -11.08
C LEU A 3 7.97 10.93 -11.08
N THR A 4 7.08 11.66 -10.43
CA THR A 4 7.18 13.11 -10.27
C THR A 4 7.42 13.47 -8.80
N LEU A 5 8.44 14.29 -8.57
CA LEU A 5 8.83 14.83 -7.26
C LEU A 5 8.81 16.36 -7.31
N ILE A 6 8.02 16.96 -6.42
CA ILE A 6 7.85 18.42 -6.30
C ILE A 6 8.22 18.93 -4.91
N ASN A 7 9.23 19.79 -4.82
CA ASN A 7 9.73 20.39 -3.58
C ASN A 7 10.50 19.40 -2.67
N TRP A 8 11.19 18.43 -3.27
CA TRP A 8 12.19 17.62 -2.58
C TRP A 8 13.52 18.38 -2.47
N ASN A 9 14.34 17.98 -1.50
CA ASN A 9 15.70 18.47 -1.44
C ASN A 9 16.47 18.03 -2.70
N GLY A 10 16.99 19.00 -3.45
CA GLY A 10 17.60 18.82 -4.76
C GLY A 10 16.62 18.83 -5.96
N PHE A 11 15.29 18.79 -5.72
CA PHE A 11 14.29 18.77 -6.79
C PHE A 11 13.11 19.70 -6.49
N PHE A 12 13.10 20.90 -7.09
CA PHE A 12 11.94 21.78 -6.97
C PHE A 12 10.72 21.21 -7.71
N ALA A 13 10.89 20.76 -8.94
CA ALA A 13 9.85 20.08 -9.70
C ALA A 13 10.53 19.23 -10.78
N ARG A 14 10.48 17.89 -10.63
CA ARG A 14 11.17 16.98 -11.55
C ARG A 14 10.32 15.74 -11.80
N THR A 15 10.16 15.42 -13.08
CA THR A 15 9.60 14.15 -13.53
C THR A 15 10.71 13.28 -14.08
N PHE A 16 10.70 12.01 -13.68
CA PHE A 16 11.60 10.95 -14.13
C PHE A 16 10.76 9.96 -14.90
N ASP A 17 10.92 9.94 -16.21
CA ASP A 17 10.28 8.93 -17.04
C ASP A 17 10.91 7.57 -16.76
N LEU A 18 10.06 6.55 -16.69
CA LEU A 18 10.44 5.17 -16.47
C LEU A 18 10.37 4.45 -17.81
N ASP A 19 11.51 3.93 -18.22
CA ASP A 19 11.64 3.02 -19.36
C ASP A 19 10.87 1.71 -19.10
N GLU A 20 10.44 1.05 -20.17
CA GLU A 20 9.68 -0.21 -20.10
C GLU A 20 10.47 -1.34 -19.45
N LEU A 21 11.80 -1.33 -19.60
CA LEU A 21 12.67 -2.38 -19.10
C LEU A 21 13.50 -1.90 -17.91
N VAL A 22 14.40 -0.93 -18.14
CA VAL A 22 15.39 -0.54 -17.14
C VAL A 22 15.63 0.96 -17.17
N THR A 23 15.41 1.59 -16.01
CA THR A 23 15.77 2.99 -15.78
C THR A 23 16.93 3.07 -14.80
N THR A 24 18.05 3.67 -15.22
CA THR A 24 19.23 3.85 -14.36
C THR A 24 19.34 5.29 -13.89
N LEU A 25 19.47 5.48 -12.57
CA LEU A 25 19.80 6.77 -11.98
C LEU A 25 21.33 6.91 -11.86
N SER A 26 21.95 7.64 -12.79
CA SER A 26 23.39 7.93 -12.75
C SER A 26 23.67 9.31 -12.16
N GLY A 27 24.77 9.43 -11.41
CA GLY A 27 25.24 10.71 -10.88
C GLY A 27 26.17 10.53 -9.68
N GLY A 28 26.85 11.59 -9.27
CA GLY A 28 27.74 11.58 -8.09
C GLY A 28 27.02 11.33 -6.76
N ASN A 29 27.79 11.22 -5.68
CA ASN A 29 27.24 11.18 -4.33
C ASN A 29 26.52 12.51 -4.02
N GLY A 30 25.35 12.44 -3.40
CA GLY A 30 24.53 13.62 -3.12
C GLY A 30 23.67 14.13 -4.29
N ALA A 31 23.77 13.54 -5.49
CA ALA A 31 22.98 13.94 -6.67
C ALA A 31 21.45 13.69 -6.56
N GLY A 32 20.96 13.19 -5.42
CA GLY A 32 19.54 12.97 -5.18
C GLY A 32 19.00 11.59 -5.60
N LYS A 33 19.84 10.66 -6.08
CA LYS A 33 19.42 9.30 -6.48
C LYS A 33 18.60 8.58 -5.40
N SER A 34 19.12 8.53 -4.17
CA SER A 34 18.43 7.92 -3.03
C SER A 34 17.18 8.70 -2.62
N THR A 35 17.15 10.00 -2.88
CA THR A 35 15.96 10.84 -2.67
C THR A 35 14.87 10.51 -3.68
N THR A 36 15.24 10.25 -4.94
CA THR A 36 14.33 9.79 -5.98
C THR A 36 13.68 8.46 -5.60
N MET A 37 14.49 7.48 -5.18
CA MET A 37 13.98 6.19 -4.70
C MET A 37 13.12 6.34 -3.44
N ALA A 38 13.51 7.21 -2.50
CA ALA A 38 12.70 7.47 -1.32
C ALA A 38 11.31 8.04 -1.66
N GLY A 39 11.24 8.96 -2.63
CA GLY A 39 9.98 9.49 -3.15
C GLY A 39 9.11 8.40 -3.78
N PHE A 40 9.71 7.54 -4.61
CA PHE A 40 9.02 6.40 -5.21
C PHE A 40 8.40 5.47 -4.16
N VAL A 41 9.20 5.03 -3.19
CA VAL A 41 8.75 4.12 -2.12
C VAL A 41 7.69 4.78 -1.26
N THR A 42 7.82 6.08 -0.99
CA THR A 42 6.84 6.81 -0.18
C THR A 42 5.50 6.93 -0.90
N ALA A 43 5.49 7.14 -2.21
CA ALA A 43 4.26 7.15 -3.01
C ALA A 43 3.59 5.77 -3.06
N LEU A 44 4.38 4.70 -3.09
CA LEU A 44 3.92 3.32 -3.16
C LEU A 44 3.39 2.82 -1.79
N ILE A 45 4.10 3.14 -0.70
CA ILE A 45 3.75 2.74 0.68
C ILE A 45 3.82 3.98 1.59
N PRO A 46 2.73 4.76 1.67
CA PRO A 46 2.66 5.98 2.48
C PRO A 46 2.44 5.68 3.97
N ASP A 47 3.24 4.80 4.56
CA ASP A 47 3.13 4.38 5.96
C ASP A 47 4.37 4.79 6.74
N LEU A 48 4.26 5.87 7.51
CA LEU A 48 5.36 6.39 8.33
C LEU A 48 5.87 5.36 9.35
N THR A 49 5.09 4.36 9.73
CA THR A 49 5.55 3.31 10.66
C THR A 49 6.61 2.41 10.02
N LEU A 50 6.58 2.26 8.69
CA LEU A 50 7.47 1.39 7.91
C LEU A 50 8.60 2.16 7.23
N LEU A 51 8.32 3.36 6.72
CA LEU A 51 9.29 4.15 5.95
C LEU A 51 10.53 4.46 6.80
N HIS A 52 11.66 3.86 6.42
CA HIS A 52 12.94 4.06 7.07
C HIS A 52 14.07 4.04 6.04
N PHE A 53 14.57 5.23 5.69
CA PHE A 53 15.62 5.38 4.69
C PHE A 53 16.98 5.43 5.36
N ARG A 54 17.68 4.30 5.41
CA ARG A 54 19.03 4.15 5.96
C ARG A 54 20.06 4.58 4.95
N ASN A 55 21.22 4.98 5.46
CA ASN A 55 22.41 5.02 4.62
C ASN A 55 22.75 3.60 4.17
N THR A 56 23.25 3.45 2.95
CA THR A 56 23.59 2.15 2.36
C THR A 56 24.64 1.39 3.18
N THR A 57 25.52 2.11 3.87
CA THR A 57 26.55 1.56 4.78
C THR A 57 25.97 0.99 6.08
N GLU A 58 24.71 1.25 6.39
CA GLU A 58 24.00 0.81 7.61
C GLU A 58 22.94 -0.25 7.31
N ALA A 59 23.00 -0.88 6.13
CA ALA A 59 22.12 -1.98 5.77
C ALA A 59 22.25 -3.12 6.82
N GLY A 60 21.18 -3.37 7.59
CA GLY A 60 21.16 -4.38 8.65
C GLY A 60 21.30 -3.85 10.09
N SER A 61 21.53 -2.56 10.32
CA SER A 61 21.59 -2.02 11.69
C SER A 61 20.21 -2.11 12.39
N THR A 62 20.14 -2.65 13.60
CA THR A 62 18.88 -2.67 14.39
C THR A 62 18.64 -1.35 15.13
N GLY A 63 19.54 -0.37 14.96
CA GLY A 63 19.44 0.95 15.56
C GLY A 63 18.19 1.68 15.07
N GLY A 64 17.22 1.85 15.97
CA GLY A 64 16.09 2.74 15.77
C GLY A 64 16.55 4.19 15.81
N SER A 65 17.13 4.68 14.72
CA SER A 65 17.35 6.12 14.56
C SER A 65 15.99 6.82 14.69
N ARG A 66 15.91 7.84 15.56
CA ARG A 66 14.70 8.69 15.66
C ARG A 66 14.39 9.38 14.34
N ASP A 67 15.41 9.61 13.52
CA ASP A 67 15.26 10.18 12.18
C ASP A 67 15.06 9.07 11.15
N LYS A 68 13.83 8.95 10.66
CA LYS A 68 13.45 8.01 9.59
C LYS A 68 14.03 8.37 8.22
N GLY A 69 14.78 9.48 8.13
CA GLY A 69 15.52 9.91 6.95
C GLY A 69 14.65 10.58 5.88
N LEU A 70 13.33 10.66 6.09
CA LEU A 70 12.40 11.29 5.15
C LEU A 70 12.35 12.82 5.32
N HIS A 71 12.38 13.34 6.55
CA HIS A 71 12.24 14.77 6.82
C HIS A 71 13.32 15.60 6.11
N GLY A 72 14.60 15.21 6.22
CA GLY A 72 15.72 15.91 5.57
C GLY A 72 15.77 15.80 4.05
N LYS A 73 14.94 14.95 3.45
CA LYS A 73 14.80 14.81 1.99
C LYS A 73 13.75 15.75 1.40
N LEU A 74 12.98 16.45 2.25
CA LEU A 74 11.94 17.40 1.84
C LEU A 74 12.43 18.83 2.07
N ARG A 75 11.86 19.77 1.31
CA ARG A 75 11.98 21.20 1.61
C ARG A 75 10.80 21.66 2.47
N PRO A 76 10.91 22.83 3.14
CA PRO A 76 9.77 23.43 3.81
C PRO A 76 8.60 23.68 2.85
N GLY A 77 7.38 23.53 3.35
CA GLY A 77 6.14 23.70 2.57
C GLY A 77 5.56 22.39 2.03
N VAL A 78 4.72 22.52 1.01
CA VAL A 78 4.01 21.39 0.39
C VAL A 78 4.94 20.65 -0.57
N CYS A 79 4.95 19.32 -0.50
CA CYS A 79 5.70 18.44 -1.39
C CYS A 79 4.78 17.35 -1.98
N TYR A 80 4.98 16.93 -3.23
CA TYR A 80 4.26 15.81 -3.88
C TYR A 80 5.12 14.69 -4.52
N ALA A 81 4.94 13.46 -4.06
CA ALA A 81 5.52 12.28 -4.68
C ALA A 81 4.42 11.52 -5.42
N VAL A 82 4.55 11.40 -6.73
CA VAL A 82 3.45 10.96 -7.60
C VAL A 82 3.96 9.95 -8.61
N LEU A 83 3.26 8.83 -8.72
CA LEU A 83 3.47 7.80 -9.72
C LEU A 83 2.45 7.98 -10.84
N ASP A 84 2.92 8.19 -12.05
CA ASP A 84 2.10 8.21 -13.26
C ASP A 84 2.10 6.81 -13.89
N THR A 85 0.92 6.19 -13.90
CA THR A 85 0.71 4.80 -14.29
C THR A 85 -0.33 4.70 -15.40
N ILE A 86 -0.20 3.67 -16.22
CA ILE A 86 -1.19 3.29 -17.22
C ILE A 86 -1.57 1.86 -16.90
N ASN A 87 -2.84 1.60 -16.63
CA ASN A 87 -3.31 0.25 -16.33
C ASN A 87 -3.49 -0.57 -17.62
N SER A 88 -3.85 -1.86 -17.46
CA SER A 88 -4.12 -2.77 -18.57
C SER A 88 -5.33 -2.37 -19.45
N ARG A 89 -6.15 -1.41 -19.00
CA ARG A 89 -7.27 -0.84 -19.75
C ARG A 89 -6.90 0.46 -20.46
N HIS A 90 -5.61 0.77 -20.57
CA HIS A 90 -5.07 2.02 -21.12
C HIS A 90 -5.58 3.30 -20.42
N GLN A 91 -5.97 3.19 -19.16
CA GLN A 91 -6.39 4.34 -18.36
C GLN A 91 -5.18 4.92 -17.64
N ARG A 92 -4.97 6.22 -17.82
CA ARG A 92 -3.95 6.97 -17.09
C ARG A 92 -4.44 7.24 -15.66
N ILE A 93 -3.64 6.82 -14.70
CA ILE A 93 -3.93 6.99 -13.28
C ILE A 93 -2.68 7.54 -12.60
N LEU A 94 -2.84 8.66 -11.91
CA LEU A 94 -1.79 9.21 -11.05
C LEU A 94 -2.14 8.87 -9.61
N VAL A 95 -1.20 8.25 -8.90
CA VAL A 95 -1.33 7.96 -7.48
C VAL A 95 -0.19 8.62 -6.74
N GLY A 96 -0.48 9.24 -5.61
CA GLY A 96 0.55 10.03 -4.95
C GLY A 96 0.24 10.41 -3.53
N VAL A 97 1.22 11.09 -2.96
CA VAL A 97 1.23 11.51 -1.57
C VAL A 97 1.66 12.96 -1.52
N ARG A 98 0.95 13.74 -0.73
CA ARG A 98 1.33 15.09 -0.34
C ARG A 98 2.05 15.00 1.00
N LEU A 99 3.30 15.42 1.02
CA LEU A 99 4.14 15.47 2.21
C LEU A 99 4.30 16.92 2.67
N GLN A 100 4.37 17.12 3.98
CA GLN A 100 4.69 18.42 4.55
C GLN A 100 5.46 18.24 5.86
N GLN A 101 6.54 19.01 6.03
CA GLN A 101 7.25 19.07 7.30
C GLN A 101 6.38 19.77 8.35
N ILE A 102 6.24 19.17 9.53
CA ILE A 102 5.49 19.77 10.63
C ILE A 102 6.43 20.65 11.43
N ALA A 103 6.24 21.97 11.34
CA ALA A 103 7.03 22.93 12.11
C ALA A 103 6.91 22.68 13.62
N GLY A 104 8.03 22.81 14.34
CA GLY A 104 8.07 22.72 15.80
C GLY A 104 7.87 21.31 16.39
N ARG A 105 7.82 20.25 15.56
CA ARG A 105 7.79 18.86 16.04
C ARG A 105 8.97 18.08 15.48
N ASP A 106 9.72 17.44 16.37
CA ASP A 106 10.98 16.71 16.13
C ASP A 106 10.97 15.90 14.82
N LYS A 107 11.42 16.53 13.73
CA LYS A 107 11.54 15.99 12.37
C LYS A 107 10.30 15.22 11.87
N LYS A 108 9.10 15.63 12.28
CA LYS A 108 7.86 14.93 11.88
C LYS A 108 7.39 15.37 10.50
N VAL A 109 6.92 14.41 9.70
CA VAL A 109 6.33 14.63 8.38
C VAL A 109 4.85 14.25 8.42
N ASP A 110 4.01 15.06 7.80
CA ASP A 110 2.59 14.77 7.56
C ASP A 110 2.40 14.20 6.15
N LEU A 111 1.62 13.11 6.02
CA LEU A 111 1.33 12.45 4.75
C LEU A 111 -0.17 12.47 4.47
N LYS A 112 -0.55 12.85 3.25
CA LYS A 112 -1.93 12.73 2.76
C LYS A 112 -1.94 12.07 1.39
N THR A 113 -2.65 10.96 1.26
CA THR A 113 -2.73 10.16 0.03
C THR A 113 -3.86 10.61 -0.88
N PHE A 114 -3.65 10.52 -2.19
CA PHE A 114 -4.65 10.88 -3.18
C PHE A 114 -4.43 10.10 -4.49
N SER A 115 -5.44 10.13 -5.34
CA SER A 115 -5.37 9.68 -6.73
C SER A 115 -6.03 10.67 -7.65
N ILE A 116 -5.55 10.69 -8.90
CA ILE A 116 -6.11 11.47 -9.99
C ILE A 116 -6.38 10.51 -11.15
N GLN A 117 -7.59 10.55 -11.69
CA GLN A 117 -8.02 9.71 -12.82
C GLN A 117 -8.61 10.58 -13.93
N GLY A 118 -8.49 10.14 -15.18
CA GLY A 118 -9.07 10.86 -16.31
C GLY A 118 -8.26 12.06 -16.81
N VAL A 119 -6.98 12.16 -16.44
CA VAL A 119 -6.08 13.18 -17.01
C VAL A 119 -5.64 12.75 -18.41
N GLU A 120 -5.75 13.64 -19.39
CA GLU A 120 -5.25 13.41 -20.75
C GLU A 120 -3.77 13.04 -20.77
N LEU A 121 -3.36 12.13 -21.66
CA LEU A 121 -1.97 11.66 -21.76
C LEU A 121 -0.97 12.76 -22.15
N SER A 122 -1.43 13.81 -22.83
CA SER A 122 -0.68 14.99 -23.27
C SER A 122 -0.18 15.84 -22.10
N GLN A 123 -0.88 15.84 -20.97
CA GLN A 123 -0.57 16.73 -19.85
C GLN A 123 0.64 16.23 -19.07
N ASN A 124 1.60 17.13 -18.84
CA ASN A 124 2.76 16.85 -18.01
C ASN A 124 2.35 16.74 -16.54
N PRO A 125 2.69 15.66 -15.81
CA PRO A 125 2.39 15.53 -14.40
C PRO A 125 2.83 16.74 -13.57
N THR A 126 4.02 17.29 -13.84
CA THR A 126 4.58 18.42 -13.11
C THR A 126 3.66 19.64 -13.15
N ALA A 127 3.11 19.93 -14.33
CA ALA A 127 2.25 21.09 -14.56
C ALA A 127 0.91 21.00 -13.81
N LEU A 128 0.47 19.79 -13.41
CA LEU A 128 -0.74 19.62 -12.62
C LEU A 128 -0.57 20.21 -11.22
N PHE A 129 0.59 19.98 -10.59
CA PHE A 129 0.84 20.33 -9.19
C PHE A 129 1.49 21.69 -8.97
N THR A 130 1.94 22.35 -10.04
CA THR A 130 2.53 23.68 -9.99
C THR A 130 1.67 24.70 -10.72
N GLU A 131 1.78 25.95 -10.28
CA GLU A 131 1.19 27.12 -10.90
C GLU A 131 2.31 28.12 -11.19
N THR A 132 2.34 28.66 -12.40
CA THR A 132 3.27 29.74 -12.75
C THR A 132 2.71 31.07 -12.28
N VAL A 133 3.35 31.65 -11.26
CA VAL A 133 3.04 32.98 -10.73
C VAL A 133 3.99 33.97 -11.40
N GLY A 134 3.51 34.66 -12.44
CA GLY A 134 4.33 35.55 -13.28
C GLY A 134 5.25 34.80 -14.27
N GLU A 135 6.25 35.50 -14.82
CA GLU A 135 7.08 34.96 -15.91
C GLU A 135 8.12 33.90 -15.48
N ARG A 136 8.50 33.85 -14.19
CA ARG A 136 9.61 32.98 -13.71
C ARG A 136 9.42 32.30 -12.36
N GLN A 137 8.34 32.56 -11.62
CA GLN A 137 8.14 31.90 -10.33
C GLN A 137 7.10 30.80 -10.46
N ALA A 138 7.42 29.63 -9.92
CA ALA A 138 6.49 28.52 -9.83
C ALA A 138 6.09 28.33 -8.37
N ARG A 139 4.80 28.20 -8.12
CA ARG A 139 4.19 27.93 -6.83
C ARG A 139 3.67 26.50 -6.81
N VAL A 140 3.86 25.80 -5.70
CA VAL A 140 3.30 24.46 -5.50
C VAL A 140 1.89 24.59 -4.94
N LEU A 141 0.93 23.94 -5.58
CA LEU A 141 -0.48 23.98 -5.18
C LEU A 141 -0.70 23.14 -3.92
N ASN A 142 -1.57 23.59 -3.02
CA ASN A 142 -2.05 22.75 -1.92
C ASN A 142 -3.08 21.72 -2.41
N LEU A 143 -3.54 20.80 -1.55
CA LEU A 143 -4.47 19.74 -1.96
C LEU A 143 -5.84 20.25 -2.39
N ASN A 144 -6.32 21.35 -1.80
CA ASN A 144 -7.61 21.92 -2.16
C ASN A 144 -7.54 22.61 -3.53
N GLU A 145 -6.50 23.42 -3.75
CA GLU A 145 -6.23 24.06 -5.04
C GLU A 145 -5.99 23.01 -6.15
N LEU A 146 -5.28 21.93 -5.82
CA LEU A 146 -5.09 20.81 -6.73
C LEU A 146 -6.42 20.14 -7.08
N LYS A 147 -7.29 19.89 -6.10
CA LYS A 147 -8.61 19.31 -6.33
C LYS A 147 -9.40 20.18 -7.31
N ASP A 148 -9.51 21.48 -7.03
CA ASP A 148 -10.29 22.41 -7.85
C ASP A 148 -9.73 22.47 -9.28
N LYS A 149 -8.40 22.53 -9.43
CA LYS A 149 -7.75 22.53 -10.75
C LYS A 149 -8.00 21.25 -11.54
N ILE A 150 -7.94 20.08 -10.89
CA ILE A 150 -8.17 18.79 -11.54
C ILE A 150 -9.64 18.63 -11.96
N GLU A 151 -10.58 19.03 -11.11
CA GLU A 151 -12.01 19.01 -11.41
C GLU A 151 -12.36 19.95 -12.56
N ASN A 152 -11.73 21.13 -12.64
CA ASN A 152 -11.89 22.08 -13.75
C ASN A 152 -11.40 21.53 -15.11
N ILE A 153 -10.46 20.59 -15.11
CA ILE A 153 -9.95 19.91 -16.31
C ILE A 153 -10.85 18.70 -16.68
N GLY A 154 -11.90 18.42 -15.90
CA GLY A 154 -12.79 17.27 -16.10
C GLY A 154 -12.22 15.94 -15.61
N ALA A 155 -11.11 15.98 -14.87
CA ALA A 155 -10.51 14.81 -14.24
C ALA A 155 -11.05 14.60 -12.82
N GLN A 156 -10.93 13.38 -12.31
CA GLN A 156 -11.41 13.02 -10.98
C GLN A 156 -10.28 13.07 -9.96
N PHE A 157 -10.45 13.88 -8.92
CA PHE A 157 -9.57 13.90 -7.75
C PHE A 157 -10.20 13.15 -6.58
N LYS A 158 -9.44 12.25 -5.93
CA LYS A 158 -9.88 11.57 -4.71
C LYS A 158 -8.79 11.54 -3.67
N GLN A 159 -9.08 12.11 -2.49
CA GLN A 159 -8.23 11.99 -1.31
C GLN A 159 -8.65 10.79 -0.45
N TYR A 160 -7.68 10.11 0.14
CA TYR A 160 -7.93 8.96 1.02
C TYR A 160 -7.57 9.31 2.46
N HIS A 161 -8.45 8.94 3.39
CA HIS A 161 -8.22 9.10 4.83
C HIS A 161 -7.56 7.86 5.45
N SER A 162 -7.71 6.70 4.78
CA SER A 162 -7.13 5.43 5.19
C SER A 162 -6.13 4.95 4.14
N ILE A 163 -4.96 4.48 4.61
CA ILE A 163 -3.96 3.83 3.75
C ILE A 163 -4.55 2.55 3.13
N THR A 164 -5.43 1.84 3.86
CA THR A 164 -6.09 0.64 3.35
C THR A 164 -6.97 0.94 2.13
N ASP A 165 -7.68 2.07 2.13
CA ASP A 165 -8.54 2.46 0.99
C ASP A 165 -7.70 2.90 -0.21
N TYR A 166 -6.58 3.59 0.05
CA TYR A 166 -5.62 3.96 -0.98
C TYR A 166 -5.03 2.73 -1.67
N HIS A 167 -4.55 1.75 -0.89
CA HIS A 167 -4.04 0.49 -1.43
C HIS A 167 -5.14 -0.38 -2.06
N GLY A 168 -6.36 -0.34 -1.54
CA GLY A 168 -7.53 -0.98 -2.15
C GLY A 168 -7.77 -0.49 -3.57
N MET A 169 -7.82 0.85 -3.75
CA MET A 169 -7.94 1.44 -5.08
C MET A 169 -6.77 1.09 -6.00
N MET A 170 -5.53 1.17 -5.50
CA MET A 170 -4.35 0.81 -6.31
C MET A 170 -4.41 -0.65 -6.78
N PHE A 171 -4.93 -1.55 -5.95
CA PHE A 171 -5.11 -2.95 -6.33
C PHE A 171 -6.22 -3.12 -7.36
N ASP A 172 -7.38 -2.51 -7.14
CA ASP A 172 -8.53 -2.65 -8.03
C ASP A 172 -8.26 -2.06 -9.43
N LEU A 173 -7.36 -1.07 -9.52
CA LEU A 173 -6.88 -0.49 -10.78
C LEU A 173 -5.64 -1.20 -11.37
N GLY A 174 -5.12 -2.23 -10.71
CA GLY A 174 -3.99 -3.03 -11.21
C GLY A 174 -2.61 -2.38 -11.08
N ILE A 175 -2.43 -1.42 -10.17
CA ILE A 175 -1.15 -0.75 -9.91
C ILE A 175 -0.25 -1.57 -8.98
N ILE A 176 -0.84 -2.29 -8.02
CA ILE A 176 -0.11 -3.15 -7.08
C ILE A 176 -0.52 -4.62 -7.24
N PRO A 177 0.41 -5.57 -7.03
CA PRO A 177 0.15 -7.00 -7.30
C PRO A 177 -0.61 -7.71 -6.17
N LYS A 178 -0.71 -7.11 -4.97
CA LYS A 178 -1.31 -7.75 -3.79
C LYS A 178 -2.21 -6.76 -3.05
N ARG A 179 -3.35 -7.24 -2.55
CA ARG A 179 -4.20 -6.47 -1.62
C ARG A 179 -3.51 -6.30 -0.27
N LEU A 180 -3.34 -5.05 0.16
CA LEU A 180 -2.71 -4.69 1.43
C LEU A 180 -3.78 -4.30 2.46
N ARG A 181 -4.43 -5.30 3.08
CA ARG A 181 -5.57 -5.07 3.98
C ARG A 181 -5.12 -4.69 5.39
N SER A 182 -3.98 -5.20 5.82
CA SER A 182 -3.47 -5.05 7.19
C SER A 182 -2.09 -4.40 7.22
N ALA A 183 -1.68 -3.93 8.40
CA ALA A 183 -0.31 -3.46 8.63
C ALA A 183 0.73 -4.58 8.40
N SER A 184 0.37 -5.84 8.66
CA SER A 184 1.22 -7.00 8.38
C SER A 184 1.47 -7.17 6.87
N ASP A 185 0.42 -7.06 6.05
CA ASP A 185 0.55 -7.11 4.59
C ASP A 185 1.46 -5.99 4.07
N ARG A 186 1.26 -4.77 4.57
CA ARG A 186 2.09 -3.61 4.21
C ARG A 186 3.54 -3.80 4.64
N SER A 187 3.79 -4.36 5.83
CA SER A 187 5.14 -4.64 6.31
C SER A 187 5.87 -5.67 5.43
N LYS A 188 5.18 -6.77 5.06
CA LYS A 188 5.73 -7.77 4.12
C LYS A 188 6.04 -7.15 2.76
N PHE A 189 5.11 -6.36 2.23
CA PHE A 189 5.32 -5.68 0.94
C PHE A 189 6.47 -4.67 0.98
N TYR A 190 6.57 -3.86 2.05
CA TYR A 190 7.67 -2.92 2.25
C TYR A 190 9.02 -3.64 2.35
N LYS A 191 9.11 -4.74 3.11
CA LYS A 191 10.36 -5.52 3.26
C LYS A 191 10.86 -6.11 1.93
N LEU A 192 9.94 -6.50 1.03
CA LEU A 192 10.31 -6.94 -0.32
C LEU A 192 10.95 -5.81 -1.12
N ILE A 193 10.33 -4.63 -1.10
CA ILE A 193 10.88 -3.45 -1.78
C ILE A 193 12.20 -3.04 -1.15
N GLU A 194 12.29 -3.02 0.18
CA GLU A 194 13.50 -2.70 0.93
C GLU A 194 14.67 -3.61 0.56
N ALA A 195 14.43 -4.92 0.46
CA ALA A 195 15.43 -5.89 0.01
C ALA A 195 15.93 -5.59 -1.42
N SER A 196 15.04 -5.17 -2.33
CA SER A 196 15.43 -4.79 -3.69
C SER A 196 16.23 -3.47 -3.74
N LEU A 197 16.01 -2.55 -2.80
CA LEU A 197 16.68 -1.24 -2.75
C LEU A 197 18.11 -1.31 -2.23
N TYR A 198 18.32 -2.06 -1.14
CA TYR A 198 19.66 -2.22 -0.54
C TYR A 198 20.45 -3.35 -1.19
N GLY A 199 19.77 -4.27 -1.89
CA GLY A 199 20.38 -5.44 -2.48
C GLY A 199 20.72 -6.52 -1.44
N GLY A 200 21.00 -7.73 -1.94
CA GLY A 200 21.36 -8.89 -1.12
C GLY A 200 20.16 -9.72 -0.63
N ILE A 201 20.48 -10.79 0.11
CA ILE A 201 19.49 -11.72 0.66
C ILE A 201 18.94 -11.14 1.96
N SER A 202 17.66 -10.74 1.95
CA SER A 202 17.00 -10.26 3.16
C SER A 202 16.77 -11.40 4.16
N SER A 203 17.47 -11.35 5.29
CA SER A 203 17.31 -12.33 6.39
C SER A 203 15.88 -12.39 6.93
N ALA A 204 15.16 -11.25 6.91
CA ALA A 204 13.76 -11.17 7.31
C ALA A 204 12.82 -11.92 6.35
N ILE A 205 13.16 -11.96 5.05
CA ILE A 205 12.42 -12.76 4.07
C ILE A 205 12.80 -14.23 4.22
N THR A 206 14.09 -14.55 4.30
CA THR A 206 14.59 -15.94 4.41
C THR A 206 14.01 -16.67 5.62
N ARG A 207 13.90 -16.00 6.78
CA ARG A 207 13.34 -16.59 8.01
C ARG A 207 11.85 -16.95 7.90
N SER A 208 11.12 -16.28 7.00
CA SER A 208 9.66 -16.40 6.86
C SER A 208 9.25 -16.65 5.41
N LEU A 209 10.05 -17.36 4.61
CA LEU A 209 9.80 -17.63 3.18
C LEU A 209 8.40 -18.18 2.91
N ARG A 210 7.92 -19.07 3.78
CA ARG A 210 6.55 -19.61 3.75
C ARG A 210 5.51 -18.50 3.64
N ASP A 211 5.66 -17.44 4.43
CA ASP A 211 4.68 -16.36 4.53
C ASP A 211 4.64 -15.43 3.32
N TYR A 212 5.67 -15.50 2.45
CA TYR A 212 5.77 -14.75 1.20
C TYR A 212 5.35 -15.58 -0.01
N LEU A 213 5.60 -16.90 0.02
CA LEU A 213 5.41 -17.77 -1.14
C LEU A 213 4.10 -18.58 -1.08
N LEU A 214 3.68 -19.02 0.10
CA LEU A 214 2.54 -19.91 0.23
C LEU A 214 1.26 -19.08 0.45
N PRO A 215 0.29 -19.12 -0.48
CA PRO A 215 -0.98 -18.42 -0.31
C PRO A 215 -1.80 -19.09 0.80
N GLU A 216 -2.41 -18.30 1.67
CA GLU A 216 -3.38 -18.80 2.64
C GLU A 216 -4.70 -19.14 1.92
N ASN A 217 -5.00 -20.43 1.82
CA ASN A 217 -6.29 -20.91 1.33
C ASN A 217 -7.34 -20.86 2.45
N LEU A 218 -7.99 -19.71 2.60
CA LEU A 218 -9.10 -19.52 3.55
C LEU A 218 -10.25 -20.51 3.31
N GLY A 219 -10.44 -20.97 2.07
CA GLY A 219 -11.44 -21.97 1.71
C GLY A 219 -11.23 -23.31 2.42
N VAL A 220 -9.98 -23.73 2.62
CA VAL A 220 -9.68 -24.97 3.35
C VAL A 220 -10.09 -24.84 4.81
N ARG A 221 -9.70 -23.73 5.47
CA ARG A 221 -10.07 -23.49 6.88
C ARG A 221 -11.59 -23.43 7.05
N LYS A 222 -12.30 -22.75 6.16
CA LYS A 222 -13.76 -22.68 6.18
C LYS A 222 -14.39 -24.06 5.98
N ALA A 223 -13.93 -24.83 5.00
CA ALA A 223 -14.43 -26.18 4.74
C ALA A 223 -14.26 -27.11 5.95
N PHE A 224 -13.14 -27.02 6.67
CA PHE A 224 -12.95 -27.77 7.92
C PHE A 224 -13.92 -27.34 9.02
N GLN A 225 -14.16 -26.03 9.18
CA GLN A 225 -15.14 -25.52 10.16
C GLN A 225 -16.57 -25.95 9.83
N ASP A 226 -16.95 -25.87 8.55
CA ASP A 226 -18.27 -26.30 8.08
C ASP A 226 -18.44 -27.82 8.28
N MET A 227 -17.40 -28.61 8.01
CA MET A 227 -17.39 -30.06 8.23
C MET A 227 -17.48 -30.42 9.72
N GLU A 228 -16.75 -29.72 10.59
CA GLU A 228 -16.79 -29.94 12.04
C GLU A 228 -18.19 -29.66 12.59
N SER A 229 -18.84 -28.58 12.13
CA SER A 229 -20.23 -28.26 12.47
C SER A 229 -21.18 -29.38 12.03
N ALA A 230 -21.06 -29.85 10.79
CA ALA A 230 -21.90 -30.92 10.25
C ALA A 230 -21.70 -32.26 10.99
N LEU A 231 -20.47 -32.60 11.38
CA LEU A 231 -20.20 -33.81 12.18
C LEU A 231 -20.80 -33.72 13.57
N ARG A 232 -20.77 -32.53 14.19
CA ARG A 232 -21.39 -32.30 15.50
C ARG A 232 -22.91 -32.44 15.44
N GLU A 233 -23.55 -31.88 14.41
CA GLU A 233 -25.00 -32.03 14.17
C GLU A 233 -25.39 -33.49 13.92
N ASN A 234 -24.64 -34.21 13.09
CA ASN A 234 -24.87 -35.64 12.85
C ASN A 234 -24.76 -36.46 14.13
N ARG A 235 -23.78 -36.15 14.98
CA ARG A 235 -23.62 -36.84 16.27
C ARG A 235 -24.82 -36.61 17.19
N MET A 236 -25.29 -35.36 17.31
CA MET A 236 -26.48 -35.06 18.12
C MET A 236 -27.72 -35.77 17.56
N THR A 237 -27.86 -35.82 16.24
CA THR A 237 -28.96 -36.52 15.58
C THR A 237 -28.90 -38.03 15.82
N LEU A 238 -27.71 -38.65 15.75
CA LEU A 238 -27.51 -40.06 16.07
C LEU A 238 -27.82 -40.38 17.53
N GLU A 239 -27.44 -39.50 18.47
CA GLU A 239 -27.77 -39.64 19.88
C GLU A 239 -29.30 -39.55 20.09
N ALA A 240 -29.97 -38.60 19.45
CA ALA A 240 -31.44 -38.48 19.49
C ALA A 240 -32.16 -39.71 18.91
N ILE A 241 -31.66 -40.26 17.79
CA ILE A 241 -32.20 -41.49 17.20
C ILE A 241 -32.03 -42.67 18.16
N LYS A 242 -30.87 -42.80 18.82
CA LYS A 242 -30.64 -43.88 19.80
C LYS A 242 -31.61 -43.81 20.97
N VAL A 243 -31.84 -42.61 21.52
CA VAL A 243 -32.83 -42.40 22.60
C VAL A 243 -34.24 -42.75 22.13
N THR A 244 -34.63 -42.29 20.93
CA THR A 244 -35.95 -42.61 20.37
C THR A 244 -36.14 -44.10 20.12
N GLN A 245 -35.09 -44.81 19.69
CA GLN A 245 -35.09 -46.26 19.51
C GLN A 245 -35.22 -46.99 20.85
N SER A 246 -34.47 -46.58 21.89
CA SER A 246 -34.60 -47.18 23.22
C SER A 246 -36.00 -46.99 23.81
N ASP A 247 -36.59 -45.80 23.64
CA ASP A 247 -37.96 -45.52 24.11
C ASP A 247 -38.98 -46.40 23.39
N ARG A 248 -38.86 -46.51 22.05
CA ARG A 248 -39.73 -47.38 21.25
C ARG A 248 -39.62 -48.85 21.69
N ASP A 249 -38.40 -49.33 21.95
CA ASP A 249 -38.18 -50.72 22.34
C ASP A 249 -38.73 -50.99 23.75
N LEU A 250 -38.62 -50.01 24.67
CA LEU A 250 -39.29 -50.04 25.98
C LEU A 250 -40.82 -50.12 25.83
N PHE A 251 -41.41 -49.27 24.98
CA PHE A 251 -42.86 -49.30 24.69
C PHE A 251 -43.30 -50.63 24.10
N LYS A 252 -42.55 -51.18 23.15
CA LYS A 252 -42.84 -52.51 22.60
C LYS A 252 -42.83 -53.58 23.68
N HIS A 253 -41.83 -53.56 24.56
CA HIS A 253 -41.70 -54.54 25.62
C HIS A 253 -42.89 -54.48 26.59
N LEU A 254 -43.29 -53.28 27.02
CA LEU A 254 -44.46 -53.05 27.87
C LEU A 254 -45.75 -53.57 27.24
N ILE A 255 -45.95 -53.37 25.94
CA ILE A 255 -47.13 -53.89 25.22
C ILE A 255 -47.12 -55.43 25.21
N THR A 256 -45.97 -56.06 24.94
CA THR A 256 -45.86 -57.53 24.96
C THR A 256 -46.02 -58.17 26.33
N GLU A 257 -45.73 -57.47 27.43
CA GLU A 257 -45.97 -58.00 28.79
C GLU A 257 -47.40 -57.78 29.29
N THR A 258 -48.15 -56.85 28.68
CA THR A 258 -49.54 -56.54 29.06
C THR A 258 -50.59 -57.25 28.20
N THR A 259 -50.18 -58.00 27.17
CA THR A 259 -51.06 -58.84 26.34
C THR A 259 -50.86 -60.32 26.66
#